data_AF-A0A2H9QIK3-F1
#
_entry.id   AF-A0A2H9QIK3-F1
#
_cell.length_a   1.000
_cell.length_b   1.000
_cell.length_c   1.000
_cell.angle_alpha   90.00
_cell.angle_beta   90.00
_cell.angle_gamma   90.00
#
_symmetry.space_group_name_H-M   'P 1'
#
loop_
_entity.id
_entity.type
_entity.pdbx_description
1 polymer ?
#
loop_
_entity_poly.entity_id
_entity_poly.type
_entity_poly.pdbx_seq_one_letter_code
_entity_poly.pdbx_strand_id
1 'polypeptide(L)'
;MNDLLLMQIILGDIAVNKNYGIVMKKWRELFNITQSDVAKELNIKQSVISDYENNRRNSPGIEFLRNYVKALIKVGREEHKKEYE
;
A
#
# COMPACT_ATOMS: atom_id res chain seq x y z
N MET A 1 9.52 13.66 -7.81
CA MET A 1 10.21 12.45 -7.35
C MET A 1 9.88 11.31 -8.31
N ASN A 2 10.85 10.47 -8.70
CA ASN A 2 10.55 9.32 -9.57
C ASN A 2 9.95 8.15 -8.75
N ASP A 3 9.28 7.21 -9.41
CA ASP A 3 8.57 6.11 -8.75
C ASP A 3 9.51 5.17 -7.99
N LEU A 4 10.74 4.98 -8.47
CA LEU A 4 11.72 4.12 -7.82
C LEU A 4 12.11 4.67 -6.43
N LEU A 5 12.38 5.97 -6.33
CA LEU A 5 12.74 6.61 -5.06
C LEU A 5 11.56 6.59 -4.08
N LEU A 6 10.34 6.87 -4.57
CA LEU A 6 9.13 6.79 -3.76
C LEU A 6 8.88 5.37 -3.24
N MET A 7 9.05 4.34 -4.08
CA MET A 7 8.97 2.95 -3.66
C MET A 7 9.99 2.63 -2.55
N GLN A 8 11.25 3.07 -2.70
CA GLN A 8 12.30 2.83 -1.71
C GLN A 8 11.97 3.48 -0.36
N ILE A 9 11.44 4.71 -0.38
CA ILE A 9 11.01 5.42 0.84
C ILE A 9 9.89 4.66 1.54
N ILE A 10 8.82 4.31 0.82
CA ILE A 10 7.66 3.64 1.42
C ILE A 10 8.04 2.24 1.94
N LEU A 11 8.77 1.45 1.14
CA LEU A 11 9.22 0.12 1.55
C LEU A 11 10.15 0.18 2.76
N GLY A 12 11.09 1.14 2.77
CA GLY A 12 11.99 1.36 3.89
C GLY A 12 11.22 1.71 5.16
N ASP A 13 10.29 2.65 5.07
CA ASP A 13 9.44 3.05 6.20
C ASP A 13 8.60 1.89 6.74
N ILE A 14 7.98 1.07 5.89
CA ILE A 14 7.25 -0.12 6.36
C ILE A 14 8.22 -1.12 7.02
N ALA A 15 9.38 -1.38 6.42
CA ALA A 15 10.31 -2.44 6.85
C ALA A 15 11.02 -2.14 8.18
N VAL A 16 11.29 -0.87 8.51
CA VAL A 16 11.96 -0.50 9.77
C VAL A 16 11.02 -0.49 10.98
N ASN A 17 9.71 -0.53 10.75
CA ASN A 17 8.71 -0.42 11.79
C ASN A 17 8.26 -1.78 12.33
N LYS A 18 8.11 -1.89 13.65
CA LYS A 18 7.61 -3.11 14.32
C LYS A 18 6.16 -3.44 13.98
N ASN A 19 5.39 -2.44 13.55
CA ASN A 19 3.98 -2.56 13.23
C ASN A 19 3.73 -2.26 11.75
N TYR A 20 4.03 -3.24 10.90
CA TYR A 20 3.92 -3.16 9.45
C TYR A 20 2.52 -2.73 8.99
N GLY A 21 1.49 -3.30 9.61
CA GLY A 21 0.09 -3.02 9.29
C GLY A 21 -0.31 -1.57 9.45
N ILE A 22 0.09 -0.94 10.56
CA ILE A 22 -0.18 0.48 10.82
C ILE A 22 0.51 1.37 9.77
N VAL A 23 1.75 1.07 9.41
CA VAL A 23 2.50 1.87 8.43
C VAL A 23 1.98 1.66 7.01
N MET A 24 1.57 0.44 6.65
CA MET A 24 0.86 0.16 5.40
C MET A 24 -0.42 1.01 5.31
N LYS A 25 -1.25 0.98 6.36
CA LYS A 25 -2.48 1.78 6.45
C LYS A 25 -2.21 3.27 6.26
N LYS A 26 -1.21 3.81 6.97
CA LYS A 26 -0.77 5.20 6.86
C LYS A 26 -0.51 5.59 5.39
N TRP A 27 0.29 4.81 4.68
CA TRP A 27 0.62 5.11 3.28
C TRP A 27 -0.59 4.99 2.37
N ARG A 28 -1.43 3.97 2.54
CA ARG A 28 -2.67 3.86 1.76
C ARG A 28 -3.57 5.07 1.94
N GLU A 29 -3.74 5.53 3.17
CA GLU A 29 -4.56 6.71 3.49
C GLU A 29 -3.95 8.01 2.95
N LEU A 30 -2.62 8.17 2.99
CA LEU A 30 -1.92 9.31 2.38
C LEU A 30 -2.13 9.40 0.86
N PHE A 31 -2.32 8.26 0.20
CA PHE A 31 -2.64 8.20 -1.23
C PHE A 31 -4.15 8.33 -1.50
N ASN A 32 -4.99 8.45 -0.46
CA ASN A 32 -6.45 8.48 -0.54
C ASN A 32 -7.05 7.23 -1.22
N ILE A 33 -6.46 6.06 -0.98
CA ILE A 33 -6.86 4.77 -1.60
C ILE A 33 -7.66 3.94 -0.61
N THR A 34 -8.72 3.26 -1.05
CA THR A 34 -9.46 2.34 -0.16
C THR A 34 -8.78 0.96 -0.07
N GLN A 35 -9.10 0.18 0.96
CA GLN A 35 -8.61 -1.21 1.05
C GLN A 35 -9.05 -2.06 -0.16
N SER A 36 -10.24 -1.76 -0.72
CA SER A 36 -10.79 -2.47 -1.87
C SER A 36 -10.04 -2.15 -3.14
N ASP A 37 -9.61 -0.91 -3.34
CA ASP A 37 -8.87 -0.50 -4.54
C ASP A 37 -7.52 -1.20 -4.63
N VAL A 38 -6.74 -1.18 -3.54
CA VAL A 38 -5.44 -1.86 -3.51
C VAL A 38 -5.61 -3.39 -3.60
N ALA A 39 -6.66 -3.95 -3.00
CA ALA A 39 -6.93 -5.39 -3.09
C ALA A 39 -7.31 -5.81 -4.52
N LYS A 40 -8.09 -4.97 -5.23
CA LYS A 40 -8.45 -5.17 -6.63
C LYS A 40 -7.20 -5.15 -7.53
N GLU A 41 -6.31 -4.18 -7.34
CA GLU A 41 -5.05 -4.10 -8.10
C GLU A 41 -4.15 -5.32 -7.83
N LEU A 42 -4.12 -5.83 -6.60
CA LEU A 42 -3.34 -7.00 -6.22
C LEU A 42 -4.01 -8.34 -6.57
N ASN A 43 -5.26 -8.34 -7.07
CA ASN A 43 -6.09 -9.52 -7.30
C ASN A 43 -6.20 -10.43 -6.05
N ILE A 44 -6.46 -9.82 -4.89
CA ILE A 44 -6.67 -10.51 -3.61
C ILE A 44 -7.96 -10.05 -2.95
N LYS A 45 -8.40 -10.78 -1.91
CA LYS A 45 -9.54 -10.34 -1.09
C LYS A 45 -9.17 -9.10 -0.28
N GLN A 46 -10.08 -8.13 -0.19
CA GLN A 46 -9.96 -6.96 0.68
C GLN A 46 -9.64 -7.34 2.14
N SER A 47 -10.17 -8.48 2.61
CA SER A 47 -9.90 -8.99 3.95
C SER A 47 -8.40 -9.18 4.24
N VAL A 48 -7.59 -9.49 3.22
CA VAL A 48 -6.14 -9.64 3.38
C VAL A 48 -5.49 -8.30 3.75
N ILE A 49 -5.91 -7.21 3.11
CA ILE A 49 -5.43 -5.87 3.44
C ILE A 49 -5.88 -5.50 4.85
N SER A 50 -7.17 -5.73 5.16
CA SER A 50 -7.73 -5.50 6.49
C SER A 50 -7.00 -6.29 7.58
N ASP A 51 -6.61 -7.55 7.31
CA ASP A 51 -5.89 -8.39 8.27
C ASP A 51 -4.50 -7.84 8.59
N TYR A 52 -3.77 -7.34 7.59
CA TYR A 52 -2.50 -6.66 7.83
C TYR A 52 -2.72 -5.36 8.60
N GLU A 53 -3.60 -4.48 8.14
CA GLU A 53 -3.80 -3.15 8.74
C GLU A 53 -4.32 -3.18 10.17
N ASN A 54 -5.03 -4.24 10.55
CA ASN A 54 -5.51 -4.47 11.92
C ASN A 54 -4.60 -5.42 12.73
N ASN A 55 -3.40 -5.73 12.24
CA ASN A 55 -2.44 -6.62 12.91
C ASN A 55 -2.98 -8.03 13.25
N ARG A 56 -3.99 -8.50 12.51
CA ARG A 56 -4.42 -9.92 12.56
C ARG A 56 -3.45 -10.82 11.82
N ARG A 57 -2.70 -10.27 10.87
CA ARG A 57 -1.61 -10.94 10.16
C ARG A 57 -0.29 -10.22 10.41
N ASN A 58 0.63 -10.93 11.05
CA ASN A 58 1.94 -10.39 11.37
C ASN A 58 2.90 -10.55 10.19
N SER A 59 3.77 -9.55 10.02
CA SER A 59 4.96 -9.61 9.17
C SER A 59 4.71 -10.02 7.70
N PRO A 60 4.26 -9.10 6.84
CA PRO A 60 4.15 -9.35 5.40
C PRO A 60 5.51 -9.74 4.79
N GLY A 61 5.50 -10.68 3.85
CA GLY A 61 6.69 -11.02 3.07
C GLY A 61 7.14 -9.87 2.18
N ILE A 62 8.44 -9.82 1.86
CA ILE A 62 9.03 -8.71 1.06
C ILE A 62 8.40 -8.56 -0.33
N GLU A 63 8.01 -9.67 -0.97
CA GLU A 63 7.36 -9.64 -2.27
C GLU A 63 5.95 -9.03 -2.19
N PHE A 64 5.20 -9.38 -1.14
CA PHE A 64 3.90 -8.78 -0.88
C PHE A 64 4.03 -7.26 -0.67
N LEU A 65 5.00 -6.82 0.15
CA LEU A 65 5.24 -5.39 0.37
C LEU A 65 5.59 -4.67 -0.93
N ARG A 66 6.47 -5.23 -1.77
CA ARG A 66 6.81 -4.64 -3.08
C ARG A 66 5.57 -4.46 -3.96
N ASN A 67 4.74 -5.50 -4.06
CA ASN A 67 3.54 -5.45 -4.88
C ASN A 67 2.52 -4.46 -4.30
N TYR A 68 2.35 -4.45 -2.99
CA TYR A 68 1.48 -3.49 -2.29
C TYR A 68 1.87 -2.05 -2.56
N VAL A 69 3.16 -1.70 -2.42
CA VAL A 69 3.64 -0.33 -2.66
C VAL A 69 3.50 0.05 -4.14
N LYS A 70 3.76 -0.87 -5.08
CA LYS A 70 3.51 -0.64 -6.51
C LYS A 70 2.03 -0.37 -6.78
N ALA A 71 1.13 -1.13 -6.15
CA ALA A 71 -0.30 -0.95 -6.29
C ALA A 71 -0.76 0.42 -5.76
N LEU A 72 -0.24 0.87 -4.61
CA LEU A 72 -0.53 2.22 -4.10
C LEU A 72 -0.12 3.32 -5.08
N ILE A 73 1.10 3.25 -5.62
CA ILE A 73 1.61 4.26 -6.56
C ILE A 73 0.79 4.28 -7.85
N LYS A 74 0.43 3.10 -8.38
CA LYS A 74 -0.36 2.99 -9.60
C LYS A 74 -1.76 3.54 -9.41
N VAL A 75 -2.50 3.03 -8.42
CA VAL A 75 -3.89 3.42 -8.16
C VAL A 75 -3.97 4.91 -7.80
N GLY A 76 -3.06 5.41 -6.96
CA GLY A 76 -3.09 6.83 -6.58
C GLY A 76 -2.83 7.79 -7.74
N ARG A 77 -2.03 7.37 -8.75
CA ARG A 77 -1.86 8.15 -9.98
C ARG A 77 -3.12 8.12 -10.85
N GLU A 78 -3.85 7.01 -10.87
CA GLU A 78 -5.12 6.89 -11.60
C GLU A 78 -6.21 7.76 -10.95
N GLU A 79 -6.31 7.75 -9.63
CA GLU A 79 -7.25 8.60 -8.88
C GLU A 79 -6.95 10.09 -9.07
N HIS A 80 -5.68 10.50 -8.98
CA HIS A 80 -5.32 11.90 -9.23
C HIS A 80 -5.62 12.37 -10.66
N LYS A 81 -5.55 11.50 -11.67
CA LYS A 81 -5.90 11.89 -13.04
C LYS A 81 -7.39 12.20 -13.18
N LYS A 82 -8.26 11.40 -12.55
CA LYS A 82 -9.72 11.60 -12.59
C LYS A 82 -10.16 12.91 -11.91
N GLU A 83 -9.40 13.40 -10.94
CA GLU A 83 -9.72 14.66 -10.24
C GLU A 83 -9.53 15.91 -11.12
N TYR A 84 -8.72 15.81 -12.19
CA TYR A 84 -8.41 16.92 -13.10
C TYR A 84 -8.96 16.73 -14.53
N GLU A 85 -9.82 15.73 -14.75
CA GLU A 85 -10.64 15.53 -15.97
C GLU A 85 -12.08 15.99 -15.72
#